data_AF-A0A260Z075-F1
#
_entry.id   AF-A0A260Z075-F1
#
_cell.length_a   1.000
_cell.length_b   1.000
_cell.length_c   1.000
_cell.angle_alpha   90.00
_cell.angle_beta   90.00
_cell.angle_gamma   90.00
#
_symmetry.space_group_name_H-M   'P 1'
#
loop_
_entity.id
_entity.type
_entity.pdbx_description
1 polymer ?
#
loop_
_entity_poly.entity_id
_entity_poly.type
_entity_poly.pdbx_seq_one_letter_code
_entity_poly.pdbx_strand_id
1 'polypeptide(L)'
;MLYATLRTFVDEETPDFKIKKFYVSLEPDNVCIGFFIDEKNPIRVVYWRQGDTTSVSCRRRRIVNLDIMTACANDLEIVLKNQKSISKEIGVLFNLPQCQRRADNYEYEARLKRQSEPFLEDFKRILGSRNHMIQTSFLRMDVIDQSQ
;
A
#
# COMPACT_ATOMS: atom_id res chain seq x y z
N MET A 1 3.82 -9.85 17.26
CA MET A 1 2.51 -10.53 17.38
C MET A 1 1.38 -9.81 16.60
N LEU A 2 1.64 -9.24 15.41
CA LEU A 2 0.58 -8.79 14.48
C LEU A 2 0.45 -9.69 13.24
N TYR A 3 1.41 -10.62 13.07
CA TYR A 3 1.23 -11.81 12.23
C TYR A 3 0.01 -12.65 12.63
N ALA A 4 -0.47 -12.53 13.88
CA ALA A 4 -1.72 -13.13 14.30
C ALA A 4 -2.89 -12.27 13.82
N THR A 5 -3.06 -11.03 14.29
CA THR A 5 -4.35 -10.32 14.14
C THR A 5 -4.82 -10.04 12.70
N LEU A 6 -3.93 -9.68 11.76
CA LEU A 6 -4.34 -9.48 10.35
C LEU A 6 -4.60 -10.84 9.68
N ARG A 7 -3.73 -11.82 9.93
CA ARG A 7 -3.80 -13.18 9.38
C ARG A 7 -5.00 -13.95 9.92
N THR A 8 -5.30 -13.83 11.20
CA THR A 8 -6.49 -14.32 11.88
C THR A 8 -7.75 -13.68 11.27
N PHE A 9 -7.79 -12.36 11.02
CA PHE A 9 -8.92 -11.73 10.33
C PHE A 9 -9.10 -12.22 8.87
N VAL A 10 -7.99 -12.47 8.17
CA VAL A 10 -7.98 -12.97 6.78
C VAL A 10 -8.33 -14.45 6.70
N ASP A 11 -7.80 -15.26 7.61
CA ASP A 11 -7.93 -16.71 7.62
C ASP A 11 -9.22 -17.18 8.35
N GLU A 12 -9.77 -16.42 9.31
CA GLU A 12 -10.96 -16.81 10.08
C GLU A 12 -12.30 -16.24 9.56
N GLU A 13 -12.33 -15.05 8.93
CA GLU A 13 -13.60 -14.30 8.79
C GLU A 13 -14.05 -13.98 7.36
N THR A 14 -13.24 -14.11 6.30
CA THR A 14 -13.72 -13.72 4.95
C THR A 14 -13.19 -14.57 3.78
N PRO A 15 -14.06 -15.38 3.12
CA PRO A 15 -13.71 -16.08 1.88
C PRO A 15 -13.54 -15.14 0.68
N ASP A 16 -14.00 -13.89 0.81
CA ASP A 16 -13.82 -12.76 -0.11
C ASP A 16 -13.93 -11.42 0.63
N PHE A 17 -12.91 -10.57 0.54
CA PHE A 17 -12.89 -9.25 1.20
C PHE A 17 -13.82 -8.21 0.57
N LYS A 18 -14.27 -8.43 -0.67
CA LYS A 18 -15.18 -7.52 -1.39
C LYS A 18 -14.69 -6.07 -1.43
N ILE A 19 -13.38 -5.87 -1.55
CA ILE A 19 -12.76 -4.55 -1.70
C ILE A 19 -13.29 -3.90 -2.97
N LYS A 20 -14.00 -2.78 -2.83
CA LYS A 20 -14.54 -1.98 -3.92
C LYS A 20 -13.47 -1.05 -4.49
N LYS A 21 -12.69 -0.40 -3.65
CA LYS A 21 -11.59 0.48 -4.08
C LYS A 21 -10.35 0.20 -3.26
N PHE A 22 -9.21 0.21 -3.92
CA PHE A 22 -7.91 -0.03 -3.30
C PHE A 22 -6.90 0.97 -3.85
N TYR A 23 -6.06 1.53 -3.00
CA TYR A 23 -4.97 2.41 -3.42
C TYR A 23 -3.75 2.23 -2.52
N VAL A 24 -2.58 2.26 -3.13
CA VAL A 24 -1.30 2.47 -2.45
C VAL A 24 -0.81 3.86 -2.77
N SER A 25 -0.46 4.64 -1.75
CA SER A 25 0.15 5.95 -1.89
C SER A 25 1.58 5.88 -1.38
N LEU A 26 2.53 6.26 -2.24
CA LEU A 26 3.95 6.10 -2.03
C LEU A 26 4.61 7.47 -1.82
N GLU A 27 5.34 7.59 -0.70
CA GLU A 27 6.28 8.65 -0.38
C GLU A 27 7.60 8.01 0.09
N PRO A 28 8.75 8.71 0.02
CA PRO A 28 10.06 8.16 0.39
C PRO A 28 10.23 7.71 1.84
N ASP A 29 9.40 8.24 2.76
CA ASP A 29 9.45 8.00 4.21
C ASP A 29 8.09 7.58 4.78
N ASN A 30 7.05 7.58 3.95
CA ASN A 30 5.69 7.21 4.33
C ASN A 30 5.05 6.39 3.19
N VAL A 31 4.39 5.30 3.54
CA VAL A 31 3.51 4.60 2.60
C VAL A 31 2.15 4.46 3.23
N CYS A 32 1.10 4.56 2.43
CA CYS A 32 -0.27 4.36 2.87
C CYS A 32 -0.98 3.37 1.97
N ILE A 33 -1.51 2.29 2.56
CA ILE A 33 -2.50 1.44 1.91
C ILE A 33 -3.87 1.90 2.37
N GLY A 34 -4.76 2.18 1.42
CA GLY A 34 -6.15 2.46 1.70
C GLY A 34 -7.08 1.55 0.91
N PHE A 35 -8.12 1.03 1.57
CA PHE A 35 -9.12 0.23 0.89
C PHE A 35 -10.52 0.46 1.45
N PHE A 36 -11.50 0.28 0.58
CA PHE A 36 -12.92 0.51 0.82
C PHE A 36 -13.67 -0.81 0.62
N ILE A 37 -14.24 -1.35 1.69
CA ILE A 37 -15.19 -2.49 1.62
C ILE A 37 -16.61 -1.92 1.41
N ASP A 38 -16.95 -0.87 2.16
CA ASP A 38 -18.08 0.02 1.90
C ASP A 38 -17.60 1.36 1.33
N GLU A 39 -18.51 2.15 0.75
CA GLU A 39 -18.17 3.43 0.12
C GLU A 39 -17.96 4.58 1.13
N LYS A 40 -18.12 4.31 2.43
CA LYS A 40 -18.21 5.36 3.46
C LYS A 40 -16.91 5.53 4.23
N ASN A 41 -16.27 4.44 4.65
CA ASN A 41 -15.12 4.50 5.54
C ASN A 41 -13.93 3.70 5.01
N PRO A 42 -12.85 4.35 4.56
CA PRO A 42 -11.64 3.63 4.18
C PRO A 42 -10.95 3.04 5.40
N ILE A 43 -10.51 1.80 5.29
CA ILE A 43 -9.49 1.25 6.18
C ILE A 43 -8.14 1.72 5.66
N ARG A 44 -7.34 2.31 6.54
CA ARG A 44 -6.00 2.83 6.21
C ARG A 44 -4.94 2.14 7.05
N VAL A 45 -3.88 1.72 6.40
CA VAL A 45 -2.65 1.24 7.02
C VAL A 45 -1.52 2.17 6.61
N VAL A 46 -0.89 2.82 7.59
CA VAL A 46 0.17 3.80 7.33
C VAL A 46 1.50 3.30 7.87
N TYR A 47 2.52 3.37 7.05
CA TYR A 47 3.89 2.91 7.30
C TYR A 47 4.81 4.13 7.35
N TRP A 48 5.67 4.20 8.35
CA TRP A 48 6.56 5.34 8.58
C TRP A 48 7.95 4.82 8.90
N ARG A 49 8.98 5.47 8.37
CA ARG A 49 10.37 5.13 8.72
C ARG A 49 10.62 5.43 10.19
N GLN A 50 11.25 4.49 10.89
CA GLN A 50 11.73 4.68 12.26
C GLN A 50 13.14 4.07 12.39
N GLY A 51 14.14 4.84 11.97
CA GLY A 51 15.51 4.33 11.81
C GLY A 51 15.54 3.21 10.77
N ASP A 52 16.12 2.07 11.14
CA ASP A 52 16.17 0.84 10.32
C ASP A 52 14.89 -0.01 10.42
N THR A 53 13.92 0.44 11.21
CA THR A 53 12.63 -0.24 11.42
C THR A 53 11.48 0.55 10.81
N THR A 54 10.30 -0.07 10.74
CA THR A 54 9.08 0.58 10.26
C THR A 54 8.03 0.63 11.35
N SER A 55 7.49 1.82 11.59
CA SER A 55 6.28 1.99 12.38
C SER A 55 5.06 1.74 11.49
N VAL A 56 4.18 0.82 11.87
CA VAL A 56 2.94 0.54 11.15
C VAL A 56 1.75 0.93 12.03
N SER A 57 0.83 1.71 11.49
CA SER A 57 -0.38 2.15 12.18
C SER A 57 -1.62 1.65 11.43
N CYS A 58 -2.42 0.81 12.09
CA CYS A 58 -3.74 0.39 11.66
C CYS A 58 -4.59 0.12 12.90
N ARG A 59 -5.46 1.06 13.29
CA ARG A 59 -6.18 1.13 14.59
C ARG A 59 -5.26 1.22 15.83
N ARG A 60 -4.10 0.56 15.82
CA ARG A 60 -3.03 0.61 16.82
C ARG A 60 -1.68 0.74 16.11
N ARG A 61 -0.72 1.36 16.80
CA ARG A 61 0.67 1.52 16.33
C ARG A 61 1.51 0.32 16.77
N ARG A 62 2.38 -0.16 15.88
CA ARG A 62 3.40 -1.19 16.13
C ARG A 62 4.71 -0.83 15.43
N ILE A 63 5.80 -1.46 15.84
CA ILE A 63 7.10 -1.40 15.15
C ILE A 63 7.39 -2.78 14.58
N VAL A 64 7.87 -2.84 13.33
CA VAL A 64 8.32 -4.06 12.66
C VAL A 64 9.76 -3.90 12.21
N ASN A 65 10.55 -4.97 12.31
CA ASN A 65 11.95 -4.99 11.90
C ASN A 65 12.08 -5.30 10.40
N LEU A 66 11.49 -4.44 9.58
CA LEU A 66 11.50 -4.46 8.12
C LEU A 66 11.57 -3.03 7.61
N ASP A 67 12.11 -2.82 6.41
CA ASP A 67 11.97 -1.53 5.72
C ASP A 67 10.51 -1.30 5.31
N ILE A 68 10.19 -0.04 4.99
CA ILE A 68 8.82 0.42 4.75
C ILE A 68 8.17 -0.33 3.59
N MET A 69 8.90 -0.49 2.47
CA MET A 69 8.34 -1.08 1.25
C MET A 69 8.10 -2.57 1.44
N THR A 70 9.05 -3.29 2.07
CA THR A 70 8.87 -4.71 2.41
C THR A 70 7.72 -4.92 3.39
N ALA A 71 7.61 -4.08 4.43
CA ALA A 71 6.49 -4.16 5.36
C ALA A 71 5.14 -3.94 4.66
N CYS A 72 5.08 -2.94 3.77
CA CYS A 72 3.89 -2.64 2.98
C CYS A 72 3.54 -3.80 2.02
N ALA A 73 4.51 -4.33 1.28
CA ALA A 73 4.30 -5.43 0.33
C ALA A 73 3.77 -6.70 1.02
N ASN A 74 4.31 -7.04 2.19
CA ASN A 74 3.85 -8.20 2.97
C ASN A 74 2.40 -8.05 3.44
N ASP A 75 2.05 -6.89 4.00
CA ASP A 75 0.67 -6.62 4.43
C ASP A 75 -0.28 -6.56 3.21
N LEU A 76 0.20 -6.05 2.07
CA LEU A 76 -0.53 -6.00 0.81
C LEU A 76 -0.86 -7.39 0.24
N GLU A 77 0.11 -8.30 0.26
CA GLU A 77 -0.09 -9.69 -0.15
C GLU A 77 -1.24 -10.33 0.63
N ILE A 78 -1.27 -10.11 1.94
CA ILE A 78 -2.30 -10.63 2.83
C ILE A 78 -3.67 -10.03 2.51
N VAL A 79 -3.76 -8.71 2.34
CA VAL A 79 -5.01 -8.00 2.01
C VAL A 79 -5.58 -8.51 0.68
N LEU A 80 -4.72 -8.70 -0.32
CA LEU A 80 -5.16 -9.11 -1.64
C LEU A 80 -5.44 -10.61 -1.74
N LYS A 81 -4.77 -11.47 -0.95
CA LYS A 81 -4.85 -12.95 -1.03
C LYS A 81 -6.28 -13.49 -1.20
N ASN A 82 -7.25 -12.94 -0.46
CA ASN A 82 -8.64 -13.42 -0.48
C ASN A 82 -9.59 -12.57 -1.33
N GLN A 83 -9.14 -11.50 -1.99
CA GLN A 83 -10.02 -10.67 -2.83
C GLN A 83 -10.47 -11.44 -4.08
N LYS A 84 -11.75 -11.79 -4.18
CA LYS A 84 -12.33 -12.50 -5.35
C LYS A 84 -13.31 -11.64 -6.13
N SER A 85 -14.02 -10.74 -5.46
CA SER A 85 -14.93 -9.81 -6.11
C SER A 85 -14.20 -8.84 -7.05
N ILE A 86 -14.92 -8.37 -8.07
CA ILE A 86 -14.43 -7.32 -8.96
C ILE A 86 -14.34 -6.00 -8.17
N SER A 87 -13.14 -5.44 -8.07
CA SER A 87 -12.93 -4.11 -7.51
C SER A 87 -13.34 -3.04 -8.54
N LYS A 88 -14.05 -2.00 -8.12
CA LYS A 88 -14.33 -0.84 -8.98
C LYS A 88 -13.05 -0.13 -9.41
N GLU A 89 -12.07 -0.04 -8.50
CA GLU A 89 -10.84 0.71 -8.74
C GLU A 89 -9.65 0.12 -7.95
N ILE A 90 -8.49 0.05 -8.60
CA ILE A 90 -7.20 -0.27 -8.00
C ILE A 90 -6.20 0.79 -8.44
N GLY A 91 -5.49 1.40 -7.49
CA GLY A 91 -4.60 2.52 -7.73
C GLY A 91 -3.21 2.37 -7.11
N VAL A 92 -2.19 2.87 -7.81
CA VAL A 92 -0.89 3.21 -7.22
C VAL A 92 -0.62 4.69 -7.46
N LEU A 93 -0.37 5.44 -6.39
CA LEU A 93 -0.23 6.89 -6.40
C LEU A 93 1.16 7.26 -5.90
N PHE A 94 1.91 8.01 -6.71
CA PHE A 94 3.23 8.52 -6.35
C PHE A 94 3.07 9.98 -5.95
N ASN A 95 3.23 10.30 -4.66
CA ASN A 95 3.04 11.66 -4.18
C ASN A 95 4.35 12.44 -4.32
N LEU A 96 4.29 13.60 -4.97
CA LEU A 96 5.38 14.56 -5.04
C LEU A 96 4.96 15.84 -4.31
N PRO A 97 5.40 16.06 -3.06
CA PRO A 97 5.19 17.32 -2.36
C PRO A 97 6.09 18.40 -2.95
N GLN A 98 5.62 19.64 -2.95
CA GLN A 98 6.51 20.78 -3.20
C GLN A 98 7.33 21.07 -1.94
N CYS A 99 8.64 20.77 -1.97
CA CYS A 99 9.56 21.33 -0.99
C CYS A 99 9.92 22.77 -1.38
N GLN A 100 10.23 23.60 -0.38
CA GLN A 100 10.59 25.01 -0.59
C GLN A 100 11.89 25.19 -1.38
N ARG A 101 12.76 24.16 -1.42
CA ARG A 101 14.03 24.18 -2.16
C ARG A 101 14.02 23.14 -3.27
N ARG A 102 14.46 23.53 -4.47
CA ARG A 102 14.55 22.64 -5.64
C ARG A 102 15.44 21.41 -5.42
N ALA A 103 16.52 21.54 -4.64
CA ALA A 103 17.41 20.41 -4.34
C ALA A 103 16.68 19.31 -3.54
N ASP A 104 15.84 19.71 -2.58
CA ASP A 104 15.04 18.81 -1.77
C ASP A 104 14.04 18.03 -2.64
N ASN A 105 13.48 18.67 -3.68
CA ASN A 105 12.60 17.99 -4.65
C ASN A 105 13.35 16.90 -5.45
N TYR A 106 14.56 17.20 -5.96
CA TYR A 106 15.33 16.23 -6.72
C TYR A 106 15.75 15.03 -5.85
N GLU A 107 16.18 15.27 -4.60
CA GLU A 107 16.51 14.19 -3.67
C GLU A 107 15.27 13.35 -3.34
N TYR A 108 14.14 13.99 -3.08
CA TYR A 108 12.87 13.34 -2.81
C TYR A 108 12.42 12.44 -3.98
N GLU A 109 12.41 12.97 -5.20
CA GLU A 109 12.06 12.24 -6.42
C GLU A 109 12.99 11.06 -6.67
N ALA A 110 14.31 11.26 -6.51
CA ALA A 110 15.29 10.19 -6.68
C ALA A 110 15.08 9.06 -5.66
N ARG A 111 14.80 9.41 -4.40
CA ARG A 111 14.48 8.44 -3.35
C ARG A 111 13.17 7.71 -3.63
N LEU A 112 12.13 8.43 -4.06
CA LEU A 112 10.84 7.83 -4.42
C LEU A 112 11.06 6.83 -5.55
N LYS A 113 11.67 7.26 -6.66
CA LYS A 113 11.95 6.41 -7.82
C LYS A 113 12.72 5.14 -7.43
N ARG A 114 13.78 5.27 -6.63
CA ARG A 114 14.60 4.14 -6.17
C ARG A 114 13.80 3.11 -5.37
N GLN A 115 12.80 3.54 -4.61
CA GLN A 115 11.96 2.66 -3.80
C GLN A 115 10.74 2.13 -4.58
N SER A 116 10.22 2.92 -5.53
CA SER A 116 9.07 2.58 -6.36
C SER A 116 9.33 1.38 -7.27
N GLU A 117 10.50 1.30 -7.90
CA GLU A 117 10.81 0.21 -8.83
C GLU A 117 10.75 -1.18 -8.17
N PRO A 118 11.47 -1.45 -7.05
CA PRO A 118 11.32 -2.71 -6.31
C PRO A 118 9.89 -2.97 -5.83
N PHE A 119 9.22 -1.93 -5.33
CA PHE A 119 7.84 -2.05 -4.87
C PHE A 119 6.88 -2.47 -5.98
N LEU A 120 7.03 -1.93 -7.19
CA LEU A 120 6.19 -2.30 -8.34
C LEU A 120 6.44 -3.73 -8.80
N GLU A 121 7.68 -4.22 -8.73
CA GLU A 121 7.99 -5.62 -9.01
C GLU A 121 7.40 -6.56 -7.94
N ASP A 122 7.48 -6.18 -6.65
CA ASP A 122 6.80 -6.89 -5.57
C ASP A 122 5.29 -6.90 -5.78
N PHE A 123 4.70 -5.75 -6.13
CA PHE A 123 3.27 -5.64 -6.39
C PHE A 123 2.83 -6.51 -7.57
N LYS A 124 3.58 -6.48 -8.67
CA LYS A 124 3.35 -7.35 -9.83
C LYS A 124 3.44 -8.82 -9.45
N ARG A 125 4.43 -9.22 -8.63
CA ARG A 125 4.54 -10.59 -8.11
C ARG A 125 3.33 -10.96 -7.28
N ILE A 126 2.89 -10.10 -6.36
CA ILE A 126 1.70 -10.33 -5.52
C ILE A 126 0.44 -10.50 -6.36
N LEU A 127 0.27 -9.69 -7.41
CA LEU A 127 -0.86 -9.82 -8.32
C LEU A 127 -0.81 -11.12 -9.12
N GLY A 128 0.38 -11.54 -9.53
CA GLY A 128 0.60 -12.73 -10.36
C GLY A 128 0.67 -14.07 -9.62
N SER A 129 1.00 -14.09 -8.32
CA SER A 129 1.15 -15.31 -7.52
C SER A 129 -0.17 -15.92 -7.05
N ARG A 130 -1.30 -15.27 -7.36
CA ARG A 130 -2.62 -15.63 -6.86
C ARG A 130 -3.26 -16.74 -7.67
N ASN A 131 -3.99 -17.62 -6.97
CA ASN A 131 -4.82 -18.67 -7.59
C ASN A 131 -5.97 -18.11 -8.46
N HIS A 132 -6.41 -16.88 -8.16
CA HIS A 132 -7.41 -16.16 -8.95
C HIS A 132 -6.89 -14.76 -9.25
N MET A 133 -6.93 -14.39 -10.53
CA MET A 133 -6.56 -13.05 -10.98
C MET A 133 -7.42 -11.99 -10.30
N ILE A 134 -6.81 -10.85 -9.96
CA ILE A 134 -7.58 -9.67 -9.56
C ILE A 134 -8.36 -9.17 -10.75
N GLN A 135 -9.66 -8.96 -10.53
CA GLN A 135 -10.52 -8.30 -11.48
C GLN A 135 -10.80 -6.88 -11.02
N THR A 136 -10.60 -5.91 -11.90
CA THR A 136 -11.00 -4.53 -11.64
C THR A 136 -11.59 -3.87 -12.87
N SER A 137 -12.56 -2.97 -12.66
CA SER A 137 -13.12 -2.14 -13.72
C SER A 137 -12.17 -1.01 -14.13
N PHE A 138 -11.29 -0.57 -13.24
CA PHE A 138 -10.38 0.54 -13.49
C PHE A 138 -9.05 0.36 -12.75
N LEU A 139 -7.96 0.41 -13.50
CA LEU A 139 -6.59 0.44 -12.97
C LEU A 139 -6.04 1.85 -13.13
N ARG A 140 -5.54 2.43 -12.04
CA ARG A 140 -5.02 3.79 -11.96
C ARG A 140 -3.55 3.78 -11.54
N MET A 141 -2.72 4.56 -12.23
CA MET A 141 -1.33 4.78 -11.86
C MET A 141 -1.00 6.23 -12.12
N ASP A 142 -0.90 7.02 -11.04
CA ASP A 142 -0.80 8.47 -11.16
C ASP A 142 0.39 8.99 -10.35
N VAL A 143 1.07 9.97 -10.92
CA VAL A 143 1.97 10.85 -10.17
C VAL A 143 1.16 12.06 -9.73
N ILE A 144 0.99 12.22 -8.43
CA ILE A 144 0.26 13.34 -7.84
C ILE A 144 1.28 14.41 -7.47
N ASP A 145 1.38 15.42 -8.32
CA ASP A 145 2.03 16.69 -7.96
C ASP A 145 1.00 17.57 -7.27
N GLN A 146 1.30 18.04 -6.05
CA GLN A 146 0.41 18.91 -5.27
C GLN A 146 0.35 20.36 -5.80
N SER A 147 0.77 20.59 -7.06
CA SER A 147 0.81 21.89 -7.73
C SER A 147 -0.48 22.30 -8.46
N GLN A 148 -1.53 21.46 -8.46
CA GLN A 148 -2.79 21.69 -9.19
C GLN A 148 -3.96 22.13 -8.31
#